data_AF-A0A7X9BHP5-F1
#
_entry.id   AF-A0A7X9BHP5-F1
#
_cell.length_a   1.000
_cell.length_b   1.000
_cell.length_c   1.000
_cell.angle_alpha   90.00
_cell.angle_beta   90.00
_cell.angle_gamma   90.00
#
_symmetry.space_group_name_H-M   'P 1'
#
loop_
_entity.id
_entity.type
_entity.pdbx_description
1 polymer ?
#
loop_
_entity_poly.entity_id
_entity_poly.type
_entity_poly.pdbx_seq_one_letter_code
_entity_poly.pdbx_strand_id
1 'polypeptide(L)' 'MPVLALAWILRLPVISSVIVGASKPSQLESNLAASGVELPADALAEIDRILGFRRFERHIG' A
#
# COMPACT_ATOMS: atom_id res chain seq x y z
N MET A 1 -10.51 5.66 -2.60
CA MET A 1 -9.33 5.06 -3.23
C MET A 1 -8.05 4.93 -2.34
N PRO A 2 -8.06 5.02 -0.99
CA PRO A 2 -6.86 4.70 -0.20
C PRO A 2 -6.68 3.19 0.05
N VAL A 3 -7.78 2.42 0.01
CA VAL A 3 -7.80 0.99 0.41
C VAL A 3 -6.76 0.16 -0.32
N LEU A 4 -6.71 0.21 -1.65
CA LEU A 4 -5.76 -0.57 -2.44
C LEU A 4 -4.31 -0.22 -2.14
N ALA A 5 -3.98 1.07 -2.02
CA ALA A 5 -2.63 1.52 -1.74
C ALA A 5 -2.16 1.10 -0.34
N LEU A 6 -3.05 1.21 0.65
CA LEU A 6 -2.78 0.80 2.03
C LEU A 6 -2.66 -0.72 2.16
N ALA A 7 -3.56 -1.49 1.54
CA ALA A 7 -3.48 -2.94 1.50
C ALA A 7 -2.21 -3.41 0.77
N TRP A 8 -1.83 -2.72 -0.30
CA TRP A 8 -0.59 -3.00 -1.03
C TRP A 8 0.61 -2.86 -0.09
N ILE A 9 0.79 -1.74 0.62
CA ILE A 9 1.98 -1.59 1.49
C ILE A 9 1.94 -2.52 2.72
N LEU A 10 0.76 -2.75 3.31
CA LEU A 10 0.58 -3.61 4.49
C LEU A 10 0.82 -5.10 4.19
N ARG A 11 0.81 -5.52 2.92
CA ARG A 11 1.13 -6.91 2.53
C ARG A 11 2.56 -7.32 2.87
N LEU A 12 3.47 -6.35 3.03
CA LEU A 12 4.89 -6.64 3.25
C LEU A 12 5.13 -7.00 4.72
N PRO A 13 5.67 -8.19 5.04
CA PRO A 13 5.82 -8.64 6.43
C PRO A 13 6.78 -7.79 7.25
N VAL A 14 7.64 -7.00 6.59
CA VAL A 14 8.56 -6.06 7.24
C VAL A 14 7.88 -4.76 7.68
N ILE A 15 6.62 -4.52 7.29
CA ILE A 15 5.86 -3.32 7.64
C ILE A 15 4.85 -3.66 8.74
N SER A 16 5.09 -3.14 9.95
CA SER A 16 4.18 -3.36 11.09
C SER A 16 2.98 -2.41 11.12
N SER A 17 3.11 -1.21 10.55
CA SER A 17 2.06 -0.18 10.58
C SER A 17 2.26 0.88 9.49
N VAL A 18 1.18 1.57 9.11
CA VAL A 18 1.19 2.69 8.17
C VAL A 18 0.56 3.92 8.81
N ILE A 19 1.23 5.07 8.69
CA ILE A 19 0.69 6.35 9.16
C ILE A 19 -0.21 6.92 8.06
N VAL A 20 -1.46 7.24 8.41
CA VAL A 20 -2.45 7.77 7.47
C VAL A 20 -3.02 9.10 7.96
N GLY A 21 -3.19 10.04 7.03
CA GLY A 21 -3.93 11.27 7.30
C GLY A 21 -5.43 11.09 7.09
N ALA A 22 -6.24 11.82 7.86
CA ALA A 22 -7.68 11.94 7.66
C ALA A 22 -8.13 13.34 8.13
N SER A 23 -8.89 14.05 7.31
CA SER A 23 -9.48 15.36 7.63
C SER A 23 -10.96 15.25 8.02
N LYS A 24 -11.58 14.08 7.82
CA LYS A 24 -12.97 13.77 8.19
C LYS A 24 -13.10 12.30 8.64
N PRO A 25 -14.06 11.95 9.51
CA PRO A 25 -14.23 10.58 10.02
C PRO A 25 -14.39 9.51 8.93
N SER A 26 -15.15 9.78 7.87
CA SER A 26 -15.35 8.83 6.76
C SER A 26 -14.05 8.46 6.02
N GLN A 27 -13.03 9.31 6.07
CA GLN A 27 -11.72 8.97 5.51
C GLN A 27 -10.99 7.96 6.40
N LEU A 28 -11.16 8.05 7.72
CA LEU A 28 -10.60 7.07 8.64
C LEU A 28 -11.25 5.70 8.42
N GLU A 29 -12.57 5.63 8.30
CA GLU A 29 -13.29 4.40 7.95
C GLU A 29 -12.78 3.81 6.63
N SER A 30 -12.58 4.64 5.61
CA SER A 30 -12.00 4.19 4.34
C SER A 30 -10.56 3.69 4.48
N ASN A 31 -9.74 4.29 5.34
CA ASN A 31 -8.38 3.82 5.59
C ASN A 31 -8.36 2.48 6.35
N LEU A 32 -9.23 2.34 7.35
CA LEU A 32 -9.36 1.12 8.17
C LEU A 32 -9.79 -0.09 7.34
N ALA A 33 -10.60 0.12 6.29
CA ALA A 33 -11.02 -0.95 5.37
C ALA A 33 -9.86 -1.65 4.64
N ALA A 34 -8.64 -1.12 4.67
CA ALA A 34 -7.45 -1.77 4.09
C ALA A 34 -6.86 -2.86 4.98
N SER A 35 -7.15 -2.83 6.28
CA SER A 35 -6.59 -3.79 7.24
C SER A 35 -7.09 -5.20 6.94
N GLY A 36 -6.17 -6.16 6.83
CA GLY A 36 -6.50 -7.56 6.55
C GLY A 36 -6.96 -7.84 5.11
N VAL A 37 -6.89 -6.85 4.20
CA VAL A 37 -7.17 -7.09 2.78
C VAL A 37 -6.01 -7.84 2.16
N GLU A 38 -6.28 -9.05 1.68
CA GLU A 38 -5.33 -9.83 0.88
C GLU A 38 -5.49 -9.50 -0.60
N LEU A 39 -4.39 -9.11 -1.23
CA LEU A 39 -4.36 -8.84 -2.66
C LEU A 39 -3.99 -10.11 -3.43
N PRO A 40 -4.82 -10.55 -4.38
CA PRO A 40 -4.50 -11.67 -5.27
C PRO A 40 -3.19 -11.45 -6.05
N ALA A 41 -2.51 -12.55 -6.39
CA ALA A 41 -1.22 -12.51 -7.06
C ALA A 41 -1.29 -11.88 -8.47
N ASP A 42 -2.38 -12.12 -9.20
CA ASP A 42 -2.66 -11.52 -10.51
C ASP A 42 -2.87 -10.00 -10.41
N ALA A 43 -3.58 -9.54 -9.38
CA ALA A 43 -3.74 -8.11 -9.11
C ALA A 43 -2.39 -7.43 -8.79
N LEU A 44 -1.53 -8.09 -8.02
CA LEU A 44 -0.18 -7.60 -7.73
C LEU A 44 0.69 -7.53 -8.99
N ALA A 45 0.66 -8.57 -9.83
CA ALA A 45 1.38 -8.60 -11.08
C ALA A 45 0.93 -7.48 -12.04
N GLU A 46 -0.37 -7.20 -12.08
CA GLU A 46 -0.93 -6.12 -12.88
C GLU A 46 -0.53 -4.73 -12.35
N ILE A 47 -0.51 -4.54 -11.03
CA ILE A 47 -0.01 -3.31 -10.40
C ILE A 47 1.46 -3.08 -10.78
N ASP A 48 2.30 -4.11 -10.66
CA ASP A 48 3.73 -4.00 -10.99
C ASP A 48 3.93 -3.69 -12.49
N ARG A 49 3.13 -4.30 -13.37
CA ARG A 49 3.13 -4.03 -14.81
C ARG A 49 2.75 -2.59 -15.14
N ILE A 50 1.72 -2.05 -14.50
CA ILE A 50 1.23 -0.68 -14.72
C ILE A 50 2.23 0.35 -14.19
N LEU A 51 2.76 0.14 -12.98
CA LEU A 51 3.62 1.12 -12.31
C LEU A 51 5.06 1.10 -12.80
N GLY A 52 5.56 -0.04 -13.30
CA GLY A 52 6.94 -0.17 -13.80
C GLY A 52 7.99 0.25 -12.75
N PHE A 53 7.70 0.03 -11.47
CA PHE A 53 8.52 0.53 -10.37
C PHE A 53 9.94 -0.03 -10.46
N ARG A 54 10.93 0.87 -10.39
CA ARG A 54 12.34 0.50 -10.27
C ARG A 54 12.87 0.97 -8.93
N ARG A 55 13.44 0.05 -8.16
CA ARG A 55 14.07 0.34 -6.87
C ARG A 55 15.16 1.38 -7.09
N PHE A 56 15.09 2.47 -6.33
CA PHE A 56 16.15 3.47 -6.28
C PHE A 56 17.20 3.02 -5.26
N GLU A 57 18.45 2.94 -5.70
CA GLU A 57 19.60 2.65 -4.85
C GLU A 57 20.59 3.81 -4.93
N ARG A 58 20.89 4.41 -3.78
CA ARG A 58 21.88 5.47 -3.68
C ARG A 58 23.08 4.97 -2.89
N HIS A 59 24.25 4.94 -3.53
CA HIS A 59 25.51 4.73 -2.86
C HIS A 59 26.01 6.09 -2.35
N ILE A 60 26.11 6.22 -1.02
CA ILE A 60 26.76 7.36 -0.37
C ILE A 60 28.21 6.97 -0.18
N GLY A 61 29.12 7.67 -0.85
CA GLY A 61 30.56 7.58 -0.59
C GLY A 61 30.96 8.34 0.67
#